data_AF-A0A2E0DHM0-F1
#
_entry.id   AF-A0A2E0DHM0-F1
#
_cell.length_a   1.000
_cell.length_b   1.000
_cell.length_c   1.000
_cell.angle_alpha   90.00
_cell.angle_beta   90.00
_cell.angle_gamma   90.00
#
_symmetry.space_group_name_H-M   'P 1'
#
loop_
_entity.id
_entity.type
_entity.pdbx_description
1 polymer ?
#
loop_
_entity_poly.entity_id
_entity_poly.type
_entity_poly.pdbx_seq_one_letter_code
_entity_poly.pdbx_strand_id
1 'polypeptide(L)'
;FWAAFSVIFYVLVYSIWLKRSTPQNIVIGGIAGSTPPLVGWAAAESDLQISTESVALFFESITEMGSLMPWFMFVLIFLWTPPHFWALALYRSEEYGKVGVPMMPNVKGAERTLFEMKIYAILLIVLSAVSPIAYGGLDESDILYHVLGWNAVIMSAWYASTIWRIDLDEVPDEDGRKATASRSFFDSMIYLALVFVMLVMSSMGVSGAVVGALVTIGIIARIEWTKRVSLGA
;
A
#
# COMPACT_ATOMS: atom_id res chain seq x y z
N PHE A 1 14.33 12.48 12.70
CA PHE A 1 14.34 13.01 11.32
C PHE A 1 13.05 12.71 10.55
N TRP A 2 12.73 11.43 10.30
CA TRP A 2 11.61 11.02 9.42
C TRP A 2 10.23 11.60 9.78
N ALA A 3 9.92 11.76 11.07
CA ALA A 3 8.66 12.37 11.51
C ALA A 3 8.56 13.85 11.06
N ALA A 4 9.65 14.62 11.24
CA ALA A 4 9.71 16.01 10.80
C ALA A 4 9.64 16.11 9.27
N PHE A 5 10.36 15.24 8.56
CA PHE A 5 10.30 15.16 7.10
C PHE A 5 8.85 14.91 6.63
N SER A 6 8.15 13.93 7.22
CA SER A 6 6.77 13.60 6.84
C SER A 6 5.82 14.77 6.99
N VAL A 7 5.85 15.47 8.15
CA VAL A 7 4.98 16.62 8.41
C VAL A 7 5.29 17.78 7.46
N ILE A 8 6.57 18.13 7.30
CA ILE A 8 6.99 19.22 6.43
C ILE A 8 6.62 18.92 4.97
N PHE A 9 6.88 17.70 4.50
CA PHE A 9 6.54 17.28 3.15
C PHE A 9 5.03 17.28 2.93
N TYR A 10 4.25 16.74 3.87
CA TYR A 10 2.79 16.71 3.78
C TYR A 10 2.18 18.12 3.70
N VAL A 11 2.66 19.05 4.52
CA VAL A 11 2.12 20.42 4.56
C VAL A 11 2.59 21.22 3.35
N LEU A 12 3.91 21.33 3.14
CA LEU A 12 4.46 22.23 2.14
C LEU A 12 4.34 21.65 0.72
N VAL A 13 4.76 20.41 0.54
CA VAL A 13 4.85 19.79 -0.79
C VAL A 13 3.47 19.28 -1.21
N TYR A 14 2.80 18.48 -0.40
CA TYR A 14 1.49 17.95 -0.79
C TYR A 14 0.37 18.99 -0.66
N SER A 15 0.12 19.53 0.53
CA SER A 15 -1.11 20.28 0.81
C SER A 15 -1.15 21.66 0.15
N ILE A 16 -0.06 22.43 0.24
CA ILE A 16 0.03 23.78 -0.34
C ILE A 16 0.27 23.72 -1.85
N TRP A 17 1.18 22.86 -2.31
CA TRP A 17 1.64 22.88 -3.70
C TRP A 17 0.95 21.82 -4.59
N LEU A 18 1.19 20.53 -4.35
CA LEU A 18 0.83 19.49 -5.31
C LEU A 18 -0.68 19.24 -5.41
N LYS A 19 -1.41 19.29 -4.29
CA LYS A 19 -2.83 18.93 -4.19
C LYS A 19 -3.69 19.58 -5.27
N ARG A 20 -3.40 20.83 -5.65
CA ARG A 20 -4.15 21.61 -6.65
C ARG A 20 -3.43 21.81 -7.99
N SER A 21 -2.20 21.32 -8.15
CA SER A 21 -1.38 21.64 -9.32
C SER A 21 -1.13 20.46 -10.27
N THR A 22 -1.26 19.20 -9.81
CA THR A 22 -0.95 18.03 -10.66
C THR A 22 -1.86 16.83 -10.35
N PRO A 23 -2.19 16.00 -11.35
CA PRO A 23 -2.89 14.74 -11.12
C PRO A 23 -2.02 13.66 -10.45
N GLN A 24 -0.70 13.87 -10.40
CA GLN A 24 0.23 13.02 -9.65
C GLN A 24 0.33 13.42 -8.16
N ASN A 25 -0.59 14.24 -7.67
CA ASN A 25 -0.62 14.75 -6.30
C ASN A 25 -0.61 13.63 -5.25
N ILE A 26 -1.39 12.58 -5.45
CA ILE A 26 -1.48 11.42 -4.57
C ILE A 26 -0.20 10.57 -4.62
N VAL A 27 0.38 10.39 -5.80
CA VAL A 27 1.59 9.56 -5.96
C VAL A 27 2.75 10.22 -5.22
N ILE A 28 3.03 11.49 -5.51
CA ILE A 28 4.13 12.21 -4.88
C ILE A 28 3.81 12.51 -3.41
N GLY A 29 2.58 12.93 -3.10
CA GLY A 29 2.13 13.17 -1.73
C GLY A 29 2.13 11.91 -0.85
N GLY A 30 1.97 10.74 -1.47
CA GLY A 30 2.03 9.44 -0.82
C GLY A 30 3.35 9.16 -0.11
N ILE A 31 4.45 9.82 -0.50
CA ILE A 31 5.75 9.72 0.18
C ILE A 31 5.59 9.99 1.69
N ALA A 32 4.88 11.06 2.07
CA ALA A 32 4.67 11.39 3.48
C ALA A 32 3.79 10.36 4.19
N GLY A 33 2.77 9.82 3.50
CA GLY A 33 1.92 8.77 4.03
C GLY A 33 2.64 7.43 4.24
N SER A 34 3.73 7.20 3.50
CA SER A 34 4.54 5.98 3.57
C SER A 34 5.63 6.00 4.62
N THR A 35 5.96 7.15 5.22
CA THR A 35 7.00 7.24 6.25
C THR A 35 6.70 6.62 7.63
N PRO A 36 5.45 6.36 8.08
CA PRO A 36 5.21 5.83 9.43
C PRO A 36 6.03 4.59 9.82
N PRO A 37 6.26 3.59 8.96
CA PRO A 37 7.16 2.47 9.27
C PRO A 37 8.61 2.92 9.52
N LEU A 38 9.12 3.90 8.77
CA LEU A 38 10.45 4.46 9.01
C LEU A 38 10.52 5.17 10.37
N VAL A 39 9.47 5.91 10.73
CA VAL A 39 9.38 6.60 12.04
C VAL A 39 9.31 5.58 13.18
N GLY A 40 8.45 4.57 13.07
CA GLY A 40 8.30 3.54 14.08
C GLY A 40 9.57 2.71 14.27
N TRP A 41 10.20 2.31 13.17
CA TRP A 41 11.47 1.57 13.21
C TRP A 41 12.59 2.40 13.84
N ALA A 42 12.75 3.65 13.40
CA ALA A 42 13.76 4.54 13.96
C ALA A 42 13.55 4.87 15.45
N ALA A 43 12.33 4.74 15.96
CA ALA A 43 12.02 4.95 17.37
C ALA A 43 12.23 3.68 18.23
N ALA A 44 12.17 2.50 17.62
CA ALA A 44 12.32 1.22 18.30
C ALA A 44 13.77 0.72 18.33
N GLU A 45 14.55 1.04 17.30
CA GLU A 45 15.96 0.65 17.19
C GLU A 45 16.85 1.53 18.08
N SER A 46 17.67 0.92 18.93
CA SER A 46 18.45 1.65 19.93
C SER A 46 19.74 2.26 19.37
N ASP A 47 20.25 1.70 18.27
CA ASP A 47 21.61 1.96 17.81
C ASP A 47 21.67 2.96 16.63
N LEU A 48 20.53 3.53 16.23
CA LEU A 48 20.49 4.52 15.15
C LEU A 48 20.89 5.90 15.66
N GLN A 49 21.99 6.44 15.12
CA GLN A 49 22.50 7.77 15.45
C GLN A 49 22.55 8.65 14.21
N ILE A 50 22.17 9.91 14.36
CA ILE A 50 22.28 10.91 13.29
C ILE A 50 23.71 11.44 13.28
N SER A 51 24.42 11.24 12.18
CA SER A 51 25.75 11.83 11.99
C SER A 51 25.64 13.29 11.54
N THR A 52 26.50 14.14 12.09
CA THR A 52 26.60 15.57 11.71
C THR A 52 28.00 15.94 11.21
N GLU A 53 28.88 14.95 11.05
CA GLU A 53 30.28 15.16 10.66
C GLU A 53 30.44 15.63 9.22
N SER A 54 29.58 15.15 8.32
CA SER A 54 29.55 15.59 6.93
C SER A 54 28.16 15.44 6.33
N VAL A 55 27.92 16.12 5.20
CA VAL A 55 26.66 16.00 4.46
C VAL A 55 26.43 14.57 3.99
N ALA A 56 27.48 13.89 3.50
CA ALA A 56 27.37 12.50 3.05
C ALA A 56 26.97 11.56 4.20
N LEU A 57 27.66 11.66 5.34
CA LEU A 57 27.37 10.83 6.52
C LEU A 57 26.00 11.15 7.13
N PHE A 58 25.55 12.42 7.06
CA PHE A 58 24.20 12.77 7.45
C PHE A 58 23.16 12.00 6.61
N PHE A 59 23.29 12.00 5.29
CA PHE A 59 22.38 11.26 4.40
C PHE A 59 22.46 9.75 4.63
N GLU A 60 23.66 9.20 4.77
CA GLU A 60 23.86 7.79 5.09
C GLU A 60 23.13 7.43 6.39
N SER A 61 23.32 8.21 7.47
CA SER A 61 22.74 7.95 8.78
C SER A 61 21.20 8.00 8.84
N ILE A 62 20.54 8.76 7.96
CA ILE A 62 19.07 8.77 7.88
C ILE A 62 18.53 7.66 6.97
N THR A 63 19.37 7.09 6.11
CA THR A 63 19.00 6.00 5.18
C THR A 63 19.31 4.62 5.72
N GLU A 64 20.37 4.50 6.51
CA GLU A 64 20.76 3.28 7.19
C GLU A 64 19.83 3.04 8.38
N MET A 65 19.03 1.98 8.30
CA MET A 65 18.02 1.65 9.32
C MET A 65 18.35 0.33 10.03
N GLY A 66 19.54 -0.25 9.81
CA GLY A 66 19.93 -1.57 10.32
C GLY A 66 19.20 -2.77 9.69
N SER A 67 18.12 -2.54 8.95
CA SER A 67 17.34 -3.57 8.25
C SER A 67 16.70 -3.01 6.98
N LEU A 68 16.41 -3.90 6.02
CA LEU A 68 15.64 -3.58 4.81
C LEU A 68 14.13 -3.49 5.09
N MET A 69 13.66 -4.08 6.18
CA MET A 69 12.25 -4.15 6.55
C MET A 69 11.52 -2.79 6.61
N PRO A 70 12.05 -1.72 7.24
CA PRO A 70 11.41 -0.41 7.24
C PRO A 70 11.24 0.17 5.84
N TRP A 71 12.23 -0.02 4.97
CA TRP A 71 12.17 0.42 3.58
C TRP A 71 11.17 -0.40 2.76
N PHE A 72 11.10 -1.72 3.00
CA PHE A 72 10.08 -2.57 2.39
C PHE A 72 8.67 -2.09 2.75
N MET A 73 8.39 -1.82 4.04
CA MET A 73 7.09 -1.32 4.48
C MET A 73 6.77 0.07 3.90
N PHE A 74 7.78 0.95 3.80
CA PHE A 74 7.63 2.25 3.12
C PHE A 74 7.22 2.07 1.65
N VAL A 75 7.95 1.24 0.88
CA VAL A 75 7.67 1.01 -0.53
C VAL A 75 6.33 0.31 -0.71
N LEU A 76 5.95 -0.62 0.19
CA LEU A 76 4.66 -1.28 0.19
C LEU A 76 3.51 -0.26 0.29
N ILE A 77 3.54 0.62 1.30
CA ILE A 77 2.52 1.66 1.46
C ILE A 77 2.56 2.62 0.26
N PHE A 78 3.76 2.96 -0.22
CA PHE A 78 3.91 3.90 -1.34
C PHE A 78 3.29 3.36 -2.62
N LEU A 79 3.57 2.12 -3.00
CA LEU A 79 3.00 1.48 -4.20
C LEU A 79 1.52 1.15 -4.04
N TRP A 80 1.04 0.91 -2.82
CA TRP A 80 -0.37 0.70 -2.51
C TRP A 80 -1.20 1.99 -2.56
N THR A 81 -0.59 3.15 -2.27
CA THR A 81 -1.29 4.44 -2.17
C THR A 81 -2.00 4.82 -3.48
N PRO A 82 -1.37 4.78 -4.67
CA PRO A 82 -2.04 5.12 -5.92
C PRO A 82 -3.26 4.25 -6.24
N PRO A 83 -3.19 2.92 -6.28
CA PRO A 83 -4.37 2.11 -6.58
C PRO A 83 -5.46 2.20 -5.50
N HIS A 84 -5.11 2.41 -4.23
CA HIS A 84 -6.08 2.69 -3.17
C HIS A 84 -6.84 3.99 -3.41
N PHE A 85 -6.14 5.11 -3.53
CA PHE A 85 -6.78 6.42 -3.67
C PHE A 85 -7.43 6.63 -5.04
N TRP A 86 -6.90 6.02 -6.10
CA TRP A 86 -7.52 6.09 -7.41
C TRP A 86 -8.80 5.27 -7.50
N ALA A 87 -8.91 4.16 -6.76
CA ALA A 87 -10.20 3.47 -6.58
C ALA A 87 -11.24 4.40 -5.92
N LEU A 88 -10.84 5.15 -4.88
CA LEU A 88 -11.71 6.18 -4.27
C LEU A 88 -12.06 7.32 -5.23
N ALA A 89 -11.09 7.76 -6.04
CA ALA A 89 -11.28 8.82 -7.02
C ALA A 89 -12.19 8.39 -8.18
N LEU A 90 -12.14 7.12 -8.59
CA LEU A 90 -13.10 6.53 -9.53
C LEU A 90 -14.51 6.46 -8.91
N TYR A 91 -14.60 6.08 -7.63
CA TYR A 91 -15.85 6.04 -6.88
C TYR A 91 -16.47 7.43 -6.67
N ARG A 92 -15.68 8.49 -6.44
CA ARG A 92 -16.16 9.86 -6.16
C ARG A 92 -15.76 10.90 -7.22
N SER A 93 -15.64 10.47 -8.46
CA SER A 93 -15.10 11.32 -9.54
C SER A 93 -15.87 12.63 -9.73
N GLU A 94 -17.20 12.61 -9.62
CA GLU A 94 -18.03 13.81 -9.72
C GLU A 94 -17.77 14.81 -8.59
N GLU A 95 -17.68 14.34 -7.34
CA GLU A 95 -17.43 15.19 -6.17
C GLU A 95 -16.09 15.92 -6.32
N TYR A 96 -15.04 15.22 -6.76
CA TYR A 96 -13.72 15.81 -7.01
C TYR A 96 -13.75 16.83 -8.17
N GLY A 97 -14.51 16.53 -9.22
CA GLY A 97 -14.71 17.44 -10.35
C GLY A 97 -15.39 18.75 -9.93
N LYS A 98 -16.45 18.67 -9.11
CA LYS A 98 -17.21 19.84 -8.61
C LYS A 98 -16.33 20.82 -7.81
N VAL A 99 -15.31 20.34 -7.11
CA VAL A 99 -14.40 21.18 -6.30
C VAL A 99 -13.08 21.52 -7.01
N GLY A 100 -12.92 21.13 -8.27
CA GLY A 100 -11.74 21.46 -9.09
C GLY A 100 -10.43 20.83 -8.63
N VAL A 101 -10.47 19.70 -7.93
CA VAL A 101 -9.26 18.96 -7.55
C VAL A 101 -8.84 18.08 -8.73
N PRO A 102 -7.61 18.22 -9.27
CA PRO A 102 -7.20 17.51 -10.48
C PRO A 102 -6.88 16.05 -10.17
N MET A 103 -7.88 15.20 -9.92
CA MET A 103 -7.66 13.77 -9.71
C MET A 103 -7.40 13.04 -11.04
N MET A 104 -6.60 11.96 -11.03
CA MET A 104 -6.25 11.19 -12.24
C MET A 104 -7.46 10.80 -13.10
N PRO A 105 -8.57 10.25 -12.54
CA PRO A 105 -9.77 9.96 -13.33
C PRO A 105 -10.34 11.18 -14.05
N ASN A 106 -10.37 12.34 -13.39
CA ASN A 106 -10.94 13.57 -13.94
C ASN A 106 -10.05 14.22 -15.01
N VAL A 107 -8.73 14.07 -14.90
CA VAL A 107 -7.78 14.74 -15.81
C VAL A 107 -7.36 13.85 -16.98
N LYS A 108 -7.18 12.55 -16.73
CA LYS A 108 -6.64 11.58 -17.70
C LYS A 108 -7.63 10.49 -18.09
N GLY A 109 -8.81 10.45 -17.47
CA GLY A 109 -9.85 9.47 -17.75
C GLY A 109 -9.75 8.22 -16.87
N ALA A 110 -10.87 7.52 -16.76
CA ALA A 110 -11.01 6.32 -15.94
C ALA A 110 -10.17 5.15 -16.48
N GLU A 111 -10.12 4.96 -17.81
CA GLU A 111 -9.33 3.90 -18.46
C GLU A 111 -7.85 4.02 -18.16
N ARG A 112 -7.28 5.22 -18.34
CA ARG A 112 -5.87 5.48 -18.06
C ARG A 112 -5.57 5.25 -16.58
N THR A 113 -6.47 5.69 -15.70
CA THR A 113 -6.32 5.49 -14.26
C THR A 113 -6.29 4.01 -13.92
N LEU A 114 -7.27 3.24 -14.42
CA LEU A 114 -7.34 1.80 -14.18
C LEU A 114 -6.11 1.06 -14.73
N PHE A 115 -5.59 1.48 -15.88
CA PHE A 115 -4.36 0.92 -16.43
C PHE A 115 -3.15 1.15 -15.49
N GLU A 116 -2.98 2.37 -14.97
CA GLU A 116 -1.91 2.65 -14.01
C GLU A 116 -2.13 1.89 -12.69
N MET A 117 -3.37 1.78 -12.19
CA MET A 117 -3.69 0.94 -11.03
C MET A 117 -3.23 -0.51 -11.20
N LYS A 118 -3.43 -1.09 -12.40
CA LYS A 118 -2.97 -2.45 -12.73
C LYS A 118 -1.45 -2.57 -12.73
N ILE A 119 -0.73 -1.56 -13.20
CA ILE A 119 0.75 -1.52 -13.12
C ILE A 119 1.19 -1.54 -11.65
N TYR A 120 0.64 -0.66 -10.80
CA TYR A 120 0.98 -0.63 -9.37
C TYR A 120 0.65 -1.95 -8.67
N ALA A 121 -0.45 -2.60 -9.04
CA ALA A 121 -0.81 -3.92 -8.52
C ALA A 121 0.22 -5.00 -8.87
N ILE A 122 0.75 -4.99 -10.11
CA ILE A 122 1.85 -5.90 -10.50
C ILE A 122 3.11 -5.58 -9.70
N LEU A 123 3.45 -4.30 -9.53
CA LEU A 123 4.60 -3.90 -8.72
C LEU A 123 4.46 -4.35 -7.25
N LEU A 124 3.24 -4.33 -6.69
CA LEU A 124 2.97 -4.87 -5.35
C LEU A 124 3.17 -6.38 -5.28
N ILE A 125 2.74 -7.14 -6.29
CA ILE A 125 3.01 -8.59 -6.36
C ILE A 125 4.52 -8.83 -6.40
N VAL A 126 5.25 -8.12 -7.26
CA VAL A 126 6.72 -8.24 -7.35
C VAL A 126 7.37 -7.88 -6.01
N LEU A 127 6.96 -6.77 -5.39
CA LEU A 127 7.47 -6.37 -4.08
C LEU A 127 7.20 -7.45 -3.03
N SER A 128 6.00 -8.00 -2.97
CA SER A 128 5.63 -9.02 -1.97
C SER A 128 6.47 -10.29 -2.05
N ALA A 129 6.95 -10.67 -3.24
CA ALA A 129 7.88 -11.79 -3.41
C ALA A 129 9.25 -11.55 -2.75
N VAL A 130 9.65 -10.28 -2.57
CA VAL A 130 10.89 -9.87 -1.90
C VAL A 130 10.73 -9.79 -0.37
N SER A 131 9.50 -10.00 0.16
CA SER A 131 9.25 -9.89 1.61
C SER A 131 10.14 -10.76 2.50
N PRO A 132 10.50 -12.03 2.15
CA PRO A 132 11.41 -12.82 2.99
C PRO A 132 12.83 -12.27 3.01
N ILE A 133 13.30 -11.73 1.88
CA ILE A 133 14.62 -11.09 1.77
C ILE A 133 14.65 -9.82 2.62
N ALA A 134 13.58 -9.02 2.57
CA ALA A 134 13.46 -7.80 3.37
C ALA A 134 13.36 -8.08 4.88
N TYR A 135 12.77 -9.20 5.27
CA TYR A 135 12.69 -9.65 6.65
C TYR A 135 14.09 -9.94 7.23
N GLY A 136 14.98 -10.50 6.40
CA GLY A 136 16.39 -10.74 6.75
C GLY A 136 16.60 -11.94 7.66
N GLY A 137 17.81 -12.51 7.63
CA GLY A 137 18.19 -13.63 8.49
C GLY A 137 17.43 -14.93 8.23
N LEU A 138 16.85 -15.09 7.03
CA LEU A 138 16.18 -16.31 6.57
C LEU A 138 16.94 -16.89 5.38
N ASP A 139 17.22 -18.19 5.42
CA ASP A 139 17.74 -18.93 4.29
C ASP A 139 16.60 -19.48 3.42
N GLU A 140 16.88 -19.78 2.15
CA GLU A 140 15.87 -20.34 1.24
C GLU A 140 15.31 -21.69 1.72
N SER A 141 16.03 -22.41 2.59
CA SER A 141 15.55 -23.65 3.20
C SER A 141 14.59 -23.45 4.36
N ASP A 142 14.46 -22.23 4.88
CA ASP A 142 13.64 -21.96 6.06
C ASP A 142 12.16 -22.00 5.72
N ILE A 143 11.40 -22.74 6.53
CA ILE A 143 9.94 -22.79 6.41
C ILE A 143 9.35 -21.37 6.49
N LEU A 144 9.91 -20.51 7.33
CA LEU A 144 9.46 -19.13 7.51
C LEU A 144 9.62 -18.32 6.21
N TYR A 145 10.71 -18.53 5.46
CA TYR A 145 10.96 -17.88 4.18
C TYR A 145 9.79 -18.14 3.20
N HIS A 146 9.40 -19.42 3.07
CA HIS A 146 8.34 -19.81 2.17
C HIS A 146 6.94 -19.40 2.66
N VAL A 147 6.64 -19.56 3.95
CA VAL A 147 5.33 -19.20 4.50
C VAL A 147 5.08 -17.70 4.34
N LEU A 148 6.04 -16.86 4.70
CA LEU A 148 5.94 -15.41 4.54
C LEU A 148 5.83 -15.02 3.06
N GLY A 149 6.74 -15.52 2.21
CA GLY A 149 6.81 -15.14 0.81
C GLY A 149 5.56 -15.53 0.02
N TRP A 150 5.11 -16.78 0.14
CA TRP A 150 3.90 -17.23 -0.56
C TRP A 150 2.65 -16.54 -0.05
N ASN A 151 2.53 -16.31 1.26
CA ASN A 151 1.35 -15.63 1.80
C ASN A 151 1.28 -14.18 1.31
N ALA A 152 2.40 -13.45 1.33
CA ALA A 152 2.47 -12.08 0.84
C ALA A 152 2.10 -11.98 -0.66
N VAL A 153 2.57 -12.92 -1.48
CA VAL A 153 2.23 -12.99 -2.92
C VAL A 153 0.75 -13.31 -3.11
N ILE A 154 0.19 -14.29 -2.39
CA ILE A 154 -1.23 -14.65 -2.47
C ILE A 154 -2.12 -13.46 -2.13
N MET A 155 -1.78 -12.72 -1.07
CA MET A 155 -2.54 -11.55 -0.66
C MET A 155 -2.46 -10.41 -1.67
N SER A 156 -1.27 -10.17 -2.23
CA SER A 156 -1.06 -9.15 -3.27
C SER A 156 -1.80 -9.51 -4.56
N ALA A 157 -1.80 -10.79 -4.92
CA ALA A 157 -2.57 -11.32 -6.05
C ALA A 157 -4.08 -11.21 -5.81
N TRP A 158 -4.55 -11.46 -4.58
CA TRP A 158 -5.94 -11.24 -4.21
C TRP A 158 -6.32 -9.76 -4.35
N TYR A 159 -5.54 -8.83 -3.80
CA TYR A 159 -5.81 -7.40 -3.95
C TYR A 159 -5.78 -6.96 -5.42
N ALA A 160 -4.79 -7.39 -6.19
CA ALA A 160 -4.73 -7.16 -7.63
C ALA A 160 -6.00 -7.67 -8.32
N SER A 161 -6.50 -8.86 -7.97
CA SER A 161 -7.75 -9.37 -8.55
C SER A 161 -8.95 -8.42 -8.34
N THR A 162 -9.00 -7.68 -7.23
CA THR A 162 -10.06 -6.69 -6.98
C THR A 162 -9.99 -5.51 -7.96
N ILE A 163 -8.78 -5.09 -8.34
CA ILE A 163 -8.55 -4.03 -9.33
C ILE A 163 -8.95 -4.49 -10.73
N TRP A 164 -8.67 -5.75 -11.08
CA TRP A 164 -9.06 -6.31 -12.39
C TRP A 164 -10.58 -6.49 -12.52
N ARG A 165 -11.29 -6.61 -11.40
CA ARG A 165 -12.75 -6.70 -11.34
C ARG A 165 -13.44 -5.33 -11.36
N ILE A 166 -12.68 -4.22 -11.39
CA ILE A 166 -13.27 -2.88 -11.57
C ILE A 166 -13.85 -2.80 -12.98
N ASP A 167 -15.16 -2.60 -13.05
CA ASP A 167 -15.90 -2.43 -14.29
C ASP A 167 -16.15 -0.93 -14.52
N LEU A 168 -15.54 -0.40 -15.59
CA LEU A 168 -15.70 1.00 -15.95
C LEU A 168 -17.03 1.27 -16.64
N ASP A 169 -17.68 0.25 -17.18
CA ASP A 169 -18.95 0.35 -17.89
C ASP A 169 -20.15 0.14 -16.96
N GLU A 170 -19.91 -0.15 -15.67
CA GLU A 170 -20.98 -0.30 -14.70
C GLU A 170 -21.82 0.98 -14.58
N VAL A 171 -23.14 0.79 -14.49
CA VAL A 171 -24.11 1.87 -14.32
C VAL A 171 -23.82 2.55 -12.97
N PRO A 172 -23.46 3.85 -12.97
CA PRO A 172 -23.22 4.57 -11.73
C PRO A 172 -24.51 4.68 -10.90
N ASP A 173 -24.36 4.79 -9.58
CA ASP A 173 -25.50 5.12 -8.70
C ASP A 173 -25.99 6.57 -8.93
N GLU A 174 -27.04 6.99 -8.19
CA GLU A 174 -27.64 8.33 -8.30
C GLU A 174 -26.64 9.47 -8.06
N ASP A 175 -25.53 9.19 -7.36
CA ASP A 175 -24.45 10.14 -7.06
C ASP A 175 -23.26 10.01 -8.05
N GLY A 176 -23.41 9.25 -9.14
CA GLY A 176 -22.38 9.03 -10.14
C GLY A 176 -21.29 8.05 -9.71
N ARG A 177 -21.54 7.23 -8.69
CA ARG A 177 -20.52 6.39 -8.06
C ARG A 177 -20.48 4.97 -8.61
N LYS A 178 -19.27 4.43 -8.70
CA LYS A 178 -18.96 3.09 -9.23
C LYS A 178 -18.76 2.07 -8.11
N ALA A 179 -19.67 1.10 -8.00
CA ALA A 179 -19.70 0.13 -6.91
C ALA A 179 -18.48 -0.81 -6.91
N THR A 180 -18.01 -1.23 -8.09
CA THR A 180 -16.81 -2.08 -8.21
C THR A 180 -15.54 -1.36 -7.75
N ALA A 181 -15.39 -0.08 -8.07
CA ALA A 181 -14.28 0.75 -7.60
C ALA A 181 -14.30 0.92 -6.07
N SER A 182 -15.49 1.17 -5.49
CA SER A 182 -15.67 1.24 -4.04
C SER A 182 -15.28 -0.06 -3.33
N ARG A 183 -15.67 -1.21 -3.88
CA ARG A 183 -15.28 -2.52 -3.35
C ARG A 183 -13.76 -2.69 -3.31
N SER A 184 -13.07 -2.38 -4.41
CA SER A 184 -11.59 -2.44 -4.46
C SER A 184 -10.94 -1.49 -3.46
N PHE A 185 -11.51 -0.28 -3.26
CA PHE A 185 -11.05 0.65 -2.23
C PHE A 185 -11.13 0.05 -0.82
N PHE A 186 -12.27 -0.52 -0.41
CA PHE A 186 -12.38 -1.13 0.92
C PHE A 186 -11.52 -2.40 1.07
N ASP A 187 -11.47 -3.24 0.03
CA ASP A 187 -10.61 -4.42 0.00
C ASP A 187 -9.13 -4.05 0.16
N SER A 188 -8.70 -2.92 -0.40
CA SER A 188 -7.32 -2.46 -0.29
C SER A 188 -6.92 -2.09 1.15
N MET A 189 -7.86 -1.59 1.98
CA MET A 189 -7.61 -1.32 3.40
C MET A 189 -7.42 -2.62 4.18
N ILE A 190 -8.26 -3.61 3.87
CA ILE A 190 -8.16 -4.96 4.45
C ILE A 190 -6.84 -5.60 4.03
N TYR A 191 -6.50 -5.55 2.74
CA TYR A 191 -5.23 -6.04 2.22
C TYR A 191 -4.04 -5.49 3.01
N LEU A 192 -3.95 -4.16 3.15
CA LEU A 192 -2.82 -3.55 3.86
C LEU A 192 -2.78 -3.99 5.33
N ALA A 193 -3.93 -3.99 6.01
CA ALA A 193 -4.02 -4.45 7.40
C ALA A 193 -3.57 -5.91 7.55
N LEU A 194 -4.02 -6.80 6.66
CA LEU A 194 -3.61 -8.20 6.66
C LEU A 194 -2.11 -8.34 6.42
N VAL A 195 -1.50 -7.54 5.53
CA VAL A 195 -0.05 -7.65 5.26
C VAL A 195 0.72 -7.33 6.54
N PHE A 196 0.36 -6.26 7.23
CA PHE A 196 0.99 -5.92 8.51
C PHE A 196 0.73 -6.98 9.60
N VAL A 197 -0.47 -7.55 9.68
CA VAL A 197 -0.75 -8.69 10.57
C VAL A 197 0.19 -9.85 10.25
N MET A 198 0.38 -10.19 8.97
CA MET A 198 1.27 -11.27 8.56
C MET A 198 2.73 -10.98 8.96
N LEU A 199 3.21 -9.75 8.78
CA LEU A 199 4.56 -9.35 9.19
C LEU A 199 4.78 -9.47 10.69
N VAL A 200 3.83 -8.99 11.50
CA VAL A 200 3.89 -9.08 12.97
C VAL A 200 3.79 -10.53 13.45
N MET A 201 2.89 -11.32 12.87
CA MET A 201 2.78 -12.74 13.22
C MET A 201 4.04 -13.52 12.84
N SER A 202 4.70 -13.16 11.73
CA SER A 202 5.97 -13.77 11.33
C SER A 202 7.12 -13.44 12.30
N SER A 203 7.08 -12.29 12.97
CA SER A 203 8.07 -11.93 13.99
C SER A 203 8.00 -12.80 15.24
N MET A 204 6.94 -13.60 15.40
CA MET A 204 6.79 -14.59 16.47
C MET A 204 7.36 -15.97 16.08
N GLY A 205 8.04 -16.09 14.94
CA GLY A 205 8.62 -17.33 14.41
C GLY A 205 7.66 -18.15 13.55
N VAL A 206 8.03 -19.40 13.26
CA VAL A 206 7.32 -20.27 12.31
C VAL A 206 5.87 -20.51 12.70
N SER A 207 5.59 -20.77 13.98
CA SER A 207 4.22 -21.00 14.47
C SER A 207 3.35 -19.75 14.28
N GLY A 208 3.89 -18.58 14.60
CA GLY A 208 3.24 -17.29 14.37
C GLY A 208 2.95 -17.07 12.88
N ALA A 209 3.94 -17.29 12.02
CA ALA A 209 3.76 -17.15 10.57
C ALA A 209 2.69 -18.09 10.01
N VAL A 210 2.66 -19.35 10.44
CA VAL A 210 1.62 -20.31 10.00
C VAL A 210 0.23 -19.87 10.46
N VAL A 211 0.08 -19.45 11.72
CA VAL A 211 -1.20 -18.94 12.23
C VAL A 211 -1.61 -17.67 11.48
N GLY A 212 -0.68 -16.73 11.28
CA GLY A 212 -0.89 -15.53 10.48
C GLY A 212 -1.40 -15.86 9.08
N ALA A 213 -0.75 -16.82 8.41
CA ALA A 213 -1.13 -17.25 7.08
C ALA A 213 -2.54 -17.86 7.02
N LEU A 214 -2.90 -18.69 8.00
CA LEU A 214 -4.24 -19.27 8.10
C LEU A 214 -5.30 -18.19 8.35
N VAL A 215 -5.00 -17.21 9.20
CA VAL A 215 -5.90 -16.08 9.49
C VAL A 215 -6.11 -15.22 8.24
N THR A 216 -5.05 -14.84 7.53
CA THR A 216 -5.16 -14.01 6.32
C THR A 216 -5.93 -14.72 5.22
N ILE A 217 -5.62 -15.99 4.95
CA ILE A 217 -6.33 -16.81 3.96
C ILE A 217 -7.80 -16.99 4.36
N GLY A 218 -8.08 -17.27 5.63
CA GLY A 218 -9.44 -17.44 6.15
C GLY A 218 -10.28 -16.17 5.99
N ILE A 219 -9.71 -14.99 6.27
CA ILE A 219 -10.38 -13.70 6.09
C ILE A 219 -10.67 -13.45 4.61
N ILE A 220 -9.68 -13.66 3.73
CA ILE A 220 -9.86 -13.50 2.28
C ILE A 220 -10.95 -14.44 1.76
N ALA A 221 -10.90 -15.72 2.14
CA ALA A 221 -11.89 -16.72 1.74
C ALA A 221 -13.31 -16.32 2.20
N ARG A 222 -13.46 -15.83 3.44
CA ARG A 222 -14.74 -15.33 3.95
C ARG A 222 -15.25 -14.14 3.15
N ILE A 223 -14.40 -13.16 2.86
CA ILE A 223 -14.77 -11.97 2.08
C ILE A 223 -15.25 -12.37 0.68
N GLU A 224 -14.51 -13.24 -0.01
CA GLU A 224 -14.87 -13.72 -1.33
C GLU A 224 -16.17 -14.55 -1.31
N TRP A 225 -16.37 -15.37 -0.28
CA TRP A 225 -17.60 -16.14 -0.09
C TRP A 225 -18.81 -15.23 0.08
N THR A 226 -18.75 -14.26 1.00
CA THR A 226 -19.85 -13.33 1.25
C THR A 226 -20.22 -12.54 -0.01
N LYS A 227 -19.23 -12.11 -0.81
CA LYS A 227 -19.47 -11.41 -2.07
C LYS A 227 -20.19 -12.30 -3.09
N ARG A 228 -19.76 -13.56 -3.24
CA ARG A 228 -20.41 -14.51 -4.16
C ARG A 228 -21.87 -14.76 -3.78
N VAL A 229 -22.15 -14.94 -2.49
CA VAL A 229 -23.52 -15.13 -2.00
C VAL A 229 -24.38 -13.90 -2.28
N SER A 230 -23.84 -12.68 -2.07
CA SER A 230 -24.58 -11.43 -2.34
C SER A 230 -24.86 -11.15 -3.82
N LEU A 231 -24.11 -11.78 -4.74
CA LEU A 231 -24.27 -11.63 -6.19
C LEU A 231 -25.13 -12.73 -6.82
N GLY A 232 -25.34 -13.84 -6.11
CA GLY A 232 -26.17 -14.97 -6.53
C GLY A 232 -27.58 -14.98 -5.92
N ALA A 233 -27.92 -13.98 -5.11
CA ALA A 233 -29.25 -13.70 -4.56
C ALA A 233 -29.81 -12.43 -5.22
#